data_AF-A0A8S1A4B5-F1
#
_entry.id   AF-A0A8S1A4B5-F1
#
_cell.length_a   1.000
_cell.length_b   1.000
_cell.length_c   1.000
_cell.angle_alpha   90.00
_cell.angle_beta   90.00
_cell.angle_gamma   90.00
#
_symmetry.space_group_name_H-M   'P 1'
#
loop_
_entity.id
_entity.type
_entity.pdbx_description
1 polymer ?
#
loop_
_entity_poly.entity_id
_entity_poly.type
_entity_poly.pdbx_seq_one_letter_code
_entity_poly.pdbx_strand_id
1 'polypeptide(L)' 'MKTWVNVFLVFYAILAVAIAECPPGEHNPGPNCGLEPSCASRSSHSYPKHTCDCWCLPGTYRKIETNTCVSLSGCV' A
#
# COMPACT_ATOMS: atom_id res chain seq x y z
N MET A 1 24.19 -12.78 -27.60
CA MET A 1 24.44 -12.56 -26.15
C MET A 1 23.88 -11.23 -25.65
N LYS A 2 24.08 -10.09 -26.34
CA LYS A 2 23.56 -8.75 -25.94
C LYS A 2 22.04 -8.64 -25.79
N THR A 3 21.26 -9.34 -26.61
CA THR A 3 19.78 -9.29 -26.56
C THR A 3 19.20 -9.87 -25.27
N TRP A 4 19.79 -10.95 -24.76
CA TRP A 4 19.33 -11.60 -23.52
C TRP A 4 19.57 -10.74 -22.28
N VAL A 5 20.65 -9.96 -22.26
CA VAL A 5 20.97 -9.03 -21.17
C VAL A 5 19.93 -7.91 -21.08
N ASN A 6 19.51 -7.36 -22.23
CA ASN A 6 18.48 -6.33 -22.28
C ASN A 6 17.11 -6.86 -21.85
N VAL A 7 16.74 -8.08 -22.24
CA VAL A 7 15.49 -8.73 -21.80
C VAL A 7 15.50 -8.93 -20.28
N PHE A 8 16.62 -9.38 -19.70
CA PHE A 8 16.76 -9.55 -18.25
C PHE A 8 16.64 -8.23 -17.49
N LEU A 9 17.26 -7.15 -17.98
CA LEU A 9 17.17 -5.82 -17.36
C LEU A 9 15.76 -5.26 -17.38
N VAL A 10 15.03 -5.42 -18.49
CA VAL A 10 13.63 -5.03 -18.60
C VAL A 10 12.76 -5.85 -17.63
N PHE A 11 12.99 -7.16 -17.54
CA PHE A 11 12.28 -8.01 -16.59
C PHE A 11 12.53 -7.61 -15.14
N TYR A 12 13.77 -7.26 -14.79
CA TYR A 12 14.13 -6.77 -13.45
C TYR A 12 13.49 -5.41 -13.12
N ALA A 13 13.48 -4.48 -14.09
CA ALA A 13 12.83 -3.19 -13.91
C ALA A 13 11.32 -3.33 -13.68
N ILE A 14 10.67 -4.24 -14.42
CA ILE A 14 9.25 -4.55 -14.24
C ILE A 14 9.01 -5.19 -12.87
N LEU A 15 9.86 -6.14 -12.47
CA LEU A 15 9.75 -6.80 -11.16
C LEU A 15 9.89 -5.77 -10.03
N ALA A 16 10.87 -4.86 -10.11
CA ALA A 16 11.12 -3.83 -9.10
C ALA A 16 9.93 -2.85 -8.96
N VAL A 17 9.30 -2.47 -10.07
CA VAL A 17 8.11 -1.60 -10.04
C VAL A 17 6.89 -2.33 -9.45
N ALA A 18 6.80 -3.64 -9.61
CA ALA A 18 5.74 -4.44 -8.99
C ALA A 18 5.87 -4.55 -7.45
N ILE A 19 7.06 -4.28 -6.89
CA ILE A 19 7.33 -4.23 -5.45
C ILE A 19 7.47 -2.78 -4.99
N ALA A 20 6.53 -1.89 -5.33
CA ALA A 20 6.47 -0.58 -4.71
C ALA A 20 6.53 -0.75 -3.17
N GLU A 21 7.69 -0.46 -2.57
CA GLU A 21 7.95 -0.70 -1.17
C GLU A 21 7.07 0.23 -0.35
N CYS A 22 6.29 -0.35 0.56
CA CYS A 22 5.41 0.44 1.41
C CYS A 22 6.21 1.17 2.49
N PRO A 23 5.73 2.35 2.92
CA PRO A 23 6.29 3.02 4.08
C PRO A 23 6.35 2.09 5.30
N PRO A 24 7.30 2.30 6.23
CA PRO A 24 7.34 1.53 7.46
C PRO A 24 6.03 1.70 8.24
N GLY A 25 5.43 0.57 8.64
CA GLY A 25 4.10 0.54 9.27
C GLY A 25 2.94 0.30 8.30
N GLU A 26 3.23 0.14 7.01
CA GLU A 26 2.27 -0.15 5.96
C GLU A 26 2.61 -1.45 5.21
N HIS A 27 1.63 -2.00 4.52
CA HIS A 27 1.74 -3.21 3.72
C HIS A 27 1.02 -3.03 2.38
N ASN A 28 1.44 -3.76 1.37
CA ASN A 28 0.74 -3.78 0.10
C ASN A 28 -0.50 -4.69 0.25
N PRO A 29 -1.74 -4.18 0.14
CA PRO A 29 -2.96 -4.99 0.27
C PRO A 29 -3.16 -5.95 -0.91
N GLY A 30 -2.32 -5.88 -1.94
CA GLY A 30 -2.43 -6.66 -3.16
C GLY A 30 -3.62 -6.23 -4.00
N PRO A 31 -4.11 -7.10 -4.92
CA PRO A 31 -5.14 -6.74 -5.88
C PRO A 31 -6.54 -6.53 -5.26
N ASN A 32 -6.74 -6.94 -4.00
CA ASN A 32 -8.02 -6.85 -3.29
C ASN A 32 -8.04 -5.66 -2.31
N CYS A 33 -7.85 -4.45 -2.83
CA CYS A 33 -7.84 -3.23 -2.01
C CYS A 33 -9.24 -2.60 -1.85
N GLY A 34 -10.24 -3.42 -1.53
CA GLY A 34 -11.62 -2.93 -1.45
C GLY A 34 -11.80 -1.81 -0.43
N LEU A 35 -11.17 -1.94 0.74
CA LEU A 35 -11.61 -1.28 1.96
C LEU A 35 -10.54 -1.23 3.07
N GLU A 36 -9.93 -0.07 3.33
CA GLU A 36 -8.95 0.12 4.42
C GLU A 36 -9.55 0.79 5.67
N PRO A 37 -9.36 0.23 6.90
CA PRO A 37 -9.84 0.84 8.14
C PRO A 37 -9.16 2.20 8.45
N SER A 38 -9.98 3.19 8.82
CA SER A 38 -9.52 4.54 9.19
C SER A 38 -10.02 4.96 10.59
N CYS A 39 -9.43 6.00 11.16
CA CYS A 39 -9.88 6.56 12.44
C CYS A 39 -11.24 7.28 12.36
N ALA A 40 -11.58 7.87 11.20
CA ALA A 40 -12.84 8.62 11.03
C ALA A 40 -14.04 7.70 10.78
N SER A 41 -13.78 6.54 10.17
CA SER A 41 -14.80 5.55 9.88
C SER A 41 -14.22 4.17 10.19
N ARG A 42 -14.78 3.51 11.21
CA ARG A 42 -14.61 2.05 11.39
C ARG A 42 -15.07 1.27 10.15
N SER A 43 -15.75 1.92 9.20
CA SER A 43 -15.97 1.43 7.85
C SER A 43 -14.89 1.99 6.94
N SER A 44 -14.14 1.07 6.40
CA SER A 44 -13.21 1.26 5.32
C SER A 44 -13.61 2.22 4.20
N HIS A 45 -12.68 3.07 3.75
CA HIS A 45 -12.87 3.93 2.59
C HIS A 45 -12.55 3.16 1.30
N SER A 46 -13.46 3.17 0.33
CA SER A 46 -13.15 2.80 -1.06
C SER A 46 -12.34 3.94 -1.67
N TYR A 47 -11.03 3.77 -1.79
CA TYR A 47 -10.20 4.75 -2.51
C TYR A 47 -10.58 4.69 -4.01
N PRO A 48 -10.98 5.81 -4.64
CA PRO A 48 -11.39 5.82 -6.05
C PRO A 48 -10.23 5.63 -7.03
N LYS A 49 -9.00 5.44 -6.54
CA LYS A 49 -7.84 5.19 -7.39
C LYS A 49 -7.75 3.71 -7.72
N HIS A 50 -7.67 3.39 -9.01
CA HIS A 50 -7.43 2.06 -9.55
C HIS A 50 -6.07 1.44 -9.15
N THR A 51 -5.28 2.14 -8.35
CA THR A 51 -4.02 1.70 -7.75
C THR A 51 -4.19 1.69 -6.24
N CYS A 52 -4.05 0.51 -5.64
CA CYS A 52 -4.04 0.36 -4.20
C CYS A 52 -2.81 1.08 -3.63
N ASP A 53 -3.03 2.15 -2.88
CA ASP A 53 -1.96 2.70 -2.03
C ASP A 53 -1.64 1.69 -0.92
N CYS A 54 -0.44 1.77 -0.35
CA CYS A 54 -0.03 0.95 0.80
C CYS A 54 -0.99 1.17 1.98
N TRP A 55 -1.38 0.09 2.66
CA TRP A 55 -2.34 0.11 3.76
C TRP A 55 -1.66 -0.03 5.10
N CYS A 56 -2.24 0.57 6.13
CA CYS A 56 -1.81 0.37 7.51
C CYS A 56 -1.79 -1.12 7.88
N LEU A 57 -0.78 -1.54 8.63
CA LEU A 57 -0.67 -2.93 9.09
C LEU A 57 -1.94 -3.39 9.84
N PRO A 58 -2.31 -4.67 9.76
CA PRO A 58 -3.46 -5.20 10.50
C PRO A 58 -3.43 -4.84 11.99
N GLY A 59 -4.54 -4.29 12.51
CA GLY A 59 -4.64 -3.81 13.89
C GLY A 59 -4.30 -2.32 14.08
N THR A 60 -3.86 -1.65 13.02
CA THR A 60 -3.69 -0.19 12.98
C THR A 60 -4.70 0.46 12.03
N TYR A 61 -4.91 1.76 12.20
CA TYR A 61 -5.91 2.57 11.53
C TYR A 61 -5.27 3.80 10.92
N ARG A 62 -5.70 4.18 9.72
CA ARG A 62 -5.25 5.42 9.07
C ARG A 62 -5.87 6.64 9.76
N LYS A 63 -5.05 7.51 10.34
CA LYS A 63 -5.49 8.83 10.80
C LYS A 63 -5.53 9.79 9.61
N ILE A 64 -6.72 10.20 9.20
CA ILE A 64 -6.92 10.98 7.95
C ILE A 64 -6.21 12.33 7.98
N GLU A 65 -6.15 12.98 9.15
CA GLU A 65 -5.53 14.31 9.31
C GLU A 65 -4.02 14.32 9.06
N THR A 66 -3.33 13.28 9.54
CA THR A 66 -1.87 13.18 9.51
C THR A 66 -1.38 12.17 8.47
N ASN A 67 -2.30 11.42 7.86
CA ASN A 67 -2.03 10.28 6.98
C ASN A 67 -1.07 9.25 7.60
N THR A 68 -1.13 9.06 8.92
CA THR A 68 -0.27 8.13 9.67
C THR A 68 -1.06 6.93 10.17
N CYS A 69 -0.42 5.76 10.21
CA CYS A 69 -0.98 4.57 10.82
C CYS A 69 -0.81 4.59 12.34
N VAL A 70 -1.91 4.51 13.07
CA VAL A 70 -1.94 4.55 14.54
C VAL A 70 -2.76 3.39 15.09
N SER A 71 -2.54 3.01 16.34
CA SER A 71 -3.44 2.08 17.03
C SER A 71 -4.80 2.75 17.29
N LEU A 72 -5.83 1.94 17.63
CA LEU A 72 -7.16 2.46 17.94
C LEU A 72 -7.14 3.54 19.04
N SER A 73 -6.24 3.44 20.02
CA SER A 73 -6.07 4.43 21.07
C SER A 73 -5.51 5.77 20.57
N GLY A 74 -4.81 5.78 19.43
CA GLY A 74 -4.29 6.99 18.77
C GLY A 74 -5.28 7.66 17.82
N CYS A 75 -6.48 7.08 17.65
CA CYS A 75 -7.57 7.68 16.87
C CYS A 75 -8.44 8.67 17.67
N VAL A 76 -8.20 8.78 18.98
CA VAL A 76 -8.95 9.65 19.91
C VAL A 76 -8.31 11.04 19.97
#